data_AF-A0A2D7ILC3-F1
#
_entry.id   AF-A0A2D7ILC3-F1
#
_cell.length_a   1.000
_cell.length_b   1.000
_cell.length_c   1.000
_cell.angle_alpha   90.00
_cell.angle_beta   90.00
_cell.angle_gamma   90.00
#
_symmetry.space_group_name_H-M   'P 1'
#
loop_
_entity.id
_entity.type
_entity.pdbx_description
1 polymer ?
#
loop_
_entity_poly.entity_id
_entity_poly.type
_entity_poly.pdbx_seq_one_letter_code
_entity_poly.pdbx_strand_id
1 'polypeptide(L)'
;MKGSYVVQLLIREIEFILYPLPKNQSKIKMEVSMAEVVANTGVSKDKGYLYYLGKDGNVWRSQMARAGKGGGNAEKVADAGVTRESGYLYFIDKNGNVARSPMARGRK
;
A
#
# COMPACT_ATOMS: atom_id res chain seq x y z
N MET A 1 11.91 -41.03 -16.66
CA MET A 1 11.92 -40.64 -15.23
C MET A 1 13.33 -40.25 -14.82
N LYS A 2 13.44 -39.18 -14.01
CA LYS A 2 14.62 -38.57 -13.34
C LYS A 2 15.35 -37.45 -14.11
N GLY A 3 15.50 -36.32 -13.40
CA GLY A 3 16.42 -35.21 -13.69
C GLY A 3 15.75 -34.04 -14.42
N SER A 4 15.81 -32.78 -14.00
CA SER A 4 16.67 -32.15 -12.98
C SER A 4 16.08 -30.79 -12.61
N TYR A 5 15.67 -30.61 -11.35
CA TYR A 5 15.21 -29.34 -10.77
C TYR A 5 16.40 -28.41 -10.44
N VAL A 6 17.37 -28.27 -11.35
CA VAL A 6 18.64 -27.57 -11.05
C VAL A 6 19.13 -26.62 -12.16
N VAL A 7 18.40 -26.43 -13.28
CA VAL A 7 18.91 -25.59 -14.41
C VAL A 7 17.94 -24.50 -14.87
N GLN A 8 17.23 -23.86 -13.93
CA GLN A 8 16.51 -22.62 -14.25
C GLN A 8 16.77 -21.53 -13.21
N LEU A 9 17.99 -21.48 -12.68
CA LEU A 9 18.44 -20.48 -11.71
C LEU A 9 19.62 -19.64 -12.19
N LEU A 10 19.95 -19.65 -13.49
CA LEU A 10 21.13 -18.95 -14.01
C LEU A 10 20.89 -18.06 -15.25
N ILE A 11 19.65 -17.59 -15.47
CA ILE A 11 19.34 -16.65 -16.59
C ILE A 11 18.50 -15.46 -16.11
N ARG A 12 18.76 -14.93 -14.92
CA ARG A 12 18.12 -13.67 -14.45
C ARG A 12 19.10 -12.53 -14.19
N GLU A 13 20.34 -12.66 -14.66
CA GLU A 13 21.39 -11.64 -14.47
C GLU A 13 21.78 -10.92 -15.78
N ILE A 14 21.33 -11.41 -16.96
CA ILE A 14 21.79 -10.89 -18.27
C ILE A 14 20.73 -10.02 -18.97
N GLU A 15 19.45 -10.11 -18.60
CA GLU A 15 18.40 -9.27 -19.22
C GLU A 15 18.40 -7.81 -18.76
N PHE A 16 19.23 -7.41 -17.79
CA PHE A 16 19.29 -6.01 -17.35
C PHE A 16 20.04 -5.09 -18.33
N ILE A 17 20.80 -5.64 -19.29
CA ILE A 17 21.67 -4.85 -20.18
C ILE A 17 21.02 -4.55 -21.55
N LEU A 18 19.93 -5.23 -21.93
CA LEU A 18 19.30 -5.07 -23.25
C LEU A 18 18.09 -4.13 -23.29
N TYR A 19 17.64 -3.59 -22.15
CA TYR A 19 16.64 -2.53 -22.15
C TYR A 19 17.34 -1.17 -22.08
N PRO A 20 17.27 -0.33 -23.13
CA PRO A 20 17.71 1.05 -22.99
C PRO A 20 16.88 1.72 -21.88
N LEU A 21 17.53 2.08 -20.77
CA LEU A 21 16.92 2.91 -19.74
C LEU A 21 16.34 4.16 -20.42
N PRO A 22 15.06 4.49 -20.19
CA PRO A 22 14.42 5.60 -20.89
C PRO A 22 15.19 6.89 -20.58
N LYS A 23 15.62 7.60 -21.63
CA LYS A 23 16.48 8.80 -21.59
C LYS A 23 15.88 10.01 -20.87
N ASN A 24 14.77 9.83 -20.16
CA ASN A 24 14.06 10.89 -19.48
C ASN A 24 13.70 10.48 -18.05
N GLN A 25 14.62 10.78 -17.12
CA GLN A 25 14.47 10.60 -15.67
C GLN A 25 13.17 11.23 -15.11
N SER A 26 12.65 12.27 -15.78
CA SER A 26 11.41 12.94 -15.35
C SER A 26 10.16 12.08 -15.51
N LYS A 27 10.14 11.13 -16.45
CA LYS A 27 9.04 10.18 -16.64
C LYS A 27 9.03 9.10 -15.55
N ILE A 28 10.22 8.65 -15.13
CA ILE A 28 10.39 7.65 -14.06
C ILE A 28 9.85 8.21 -12.74
N LYS A 29 10.12 9.49 -12.40
CA LYS A 29 9.57 10.12 -11.20
C LYS A 29 8.03 10.24 -11.17
N MET A 30 7.35 10.20 -12.32
CA MET A 30 5.89 10.28 -12.38
C MET A 30 5.20 8.91 -12.15
N GLU A 31 5.83 7.80 -12.53
CA GLU A 31 5.28 6.46 -12.27
C GLU A 31 5.33 6.03 -10.80
N VAL A 32 6.25 6.58 -9.99
CA VAL A 32 6.41 6.25 -8.55
C VAL A 32 5.37 6.95 -7.66
N SER A 33 4.39 7.65 -8.23
CA SER A 33 3.27 8.24 -7.48
C SER A 33 2.18 7.24 -7.09
N MET A 34 2.30 5.98 -7.52
CA MET A 34 1.33 4.93 -7.23
C MET A 34 1.47 4.45 -5.79
N ALA A 35 0.34 4.36 -5.09
CA ALA A 35 0.30 3.77 -3.77
C ALA A 35 0.69 2.28 -3.82
N GLU A 36 1.53 1.86 -2.89
CA GLU A 36 1.99 0.48 -2.72
C GLU A 36 1.08 -0.24 -1.72
N VAL A 37 0.59 -1.43 -2.08
CA VAL A 37 -0.11 -2.30 -1.12
C VAL A 37 0.92 -3.02 -0.25
N VAL A 38 0.83 -2.84 1.06
CA VAL A 38 1.78 -3.40 2.04
C VAL A 38 1.19 -4.53 2.88
N ALA A 39 -0.13 -4.65 2.92
CA ALA A 39 -0.80 -5.82 3.50
C ALA A 39 -2.15 -6.07 2.82
N ASN A 40 -2.40 -7.32 2.45
CA ASN A 40 -3.68 -7.76 1.91
C ASN A 40 -4.61 -8.12 3.06
N THR A 41 -5.74 -7.42 3.15
CA THR A 41 -6.75 -7.66 4.19
C THR A 41 -8.14 -7.89 3.62
N GLY A 42 -8.43 -7.42 2.39
CA GLY A 42 -9.72 -7.66 1.73
C GLY A 42 -10.95 -7.12 2.49
N VAL A 43 -10.77 -6.10 3.32
CA VAL A 43 -11.85 -5.56 4.16
C VAL A 43 -12.94 -4.93 3.30
N SER A 44 -14.17 -5.41 3.47
CA SER A 44 -15.35 -4.80 2.85
C SER A 44 -15.69 -3.47 3.54
N LYS A 45 -15.97 -2.44 2.74
CA LYS A 45 -16.17 -1.07 3.24
C LYS A 45 -17.65 -0.71 3.24
N ASP A 46 -18.19 -0.53 4.43
CA ASP A 46 -19.56 -0.05 4.62
C ASP A 46 -19.65 1.48 4.48
N LYS A 47 -20.77 1.95 3.92
CA LYS A 47 -21.08 3.38 3.82
C LYS A 47 -21.20 4.00 5.22
N GLY A 48 -20.71 5.23 5.38
CA GLY A 48 -20.78 5.97 6.64
C GLY A 48 -19.63 5.71 7.61
N TYR A 49 -18.69 4.85 7.25
CA TYR A 49 -17.50 4.55 8.06
C TYR A 49 -16.21 5.10 7.44
N LEU A 50 -15.30 5.55 8.30
CA LEU A 50 -13.90 5.80 7.95
C LEU A 50 -13.10 4.53 8.25
N TYR A 51 -12.24 4.12 7.32
CA TYR A 51 -11.35 2.97 7.49
C TYR A 51 -9.90 3.44 7.49
N TYR A 52 -9.09 2.96 8.44
CA TYR A 52 -7.72 3.42 8.64
C TYR A 52 -6.83 2.35 9.28
N LEU A 53 -5.51 2.53 9.14
CA LEU A 53 -4.53 1.74 9.86
C LEU A 53 -4.35 2.31 11.28
N GLY A 54 -4.63 1.49 12.29
CA GLY A 54 -4.48 1.81 13.71
C GLY A 54 -3.02 1.97 14.14
N LYS A 55 -2.81 2.52 15.34
CA LYS A 55 -1.47 2.66 15.93
C LYS A 55 -0.82 1.30 16.25
N ASP A 56 -1.65 0.26 16.41
CA ASP A 56 -1.27 -1.12 16.62
C ASP A 56 -0.93 -1.87 15.32
N GLY A 57 -1.02 -1.21 14.16
CA GLY A 57 -0.72 -1.79 12.86
C GLY A 57 -1.85 -2.63 12.26
N ASN A 58 -3.06 -2.56 12.80
CA ASN A 58 -4.23 -3.30 12.32
C ASN A 58 -5.25 -2.40 11.61
N VAL A 59 -6.22 -3.00 10.92
CA VAL A 59 -7.27 -2.23 10.23
C VAL A 59 -8.41 -1.95 11.20
N TRP A 60 -8.78 -0.68 11.29
CA TRP A 60 -9.86 -0.19 12.14
C TRP A 60 -10.87 0.59 11.31
N ARG A 61 -12.09 0.69 11.84
CA ARG A 61 -13.12 1.60 11.33
C ARG A 61 -13.81 2.35 12.45
N SER A 62 -14.37 3.51 12.12
CA SER A 62 -15.28 4.27 13.01
C SER A 62 -16.33 5.00 12.19
N GLN A 63 -17.48 5.34 12.79
CA GLN A 63 -18.48 6.16 12.08
C GLN A 63 -17.87 7.53 11.76
N MET A 64 -18.04 7.98 10.51
CA MET A 64 -17.53 9.27 10.07
C MET A 64 -18.19 10.40 10.86
N ALA A 65 -17.37 11.36 11.32
CA ALA A 65 -17.89 12.62 11.82
C ALA A 65 -18.64 13.37 10.71
N ARG A 66 -19.71 14.05 11.09
CA ARG A 66 -20.50 14.95 10.24
C ARG A 66 -20.60 16.30 10.92
N ALA A 67 -20.93 17.36 10.19
CA ALA A 67 -21.01 18.71 10.76
C ALA A 67 -21.85 18.72 12.06
N GLY A 68 -21.24 19.18 13.16
CA GLY A 68 -21.88 19.23 14.48
C GLY A 68 -22.00 17.89 15.23
N LYS A 69 -21.59 16.76 14.63
CA LYS A 69 -21.64 15.43 15.27
C LYS A 69 -20.28 14.72 15.18
N GLY A 70 -19.73 14.39 16.35
CA GLY A 70 -18.50 13.61 16.46
C GLY A 70 -18.59 12.25 15.75
N GLY A 71 -17.44 11.65 15.47
CA GLY A 71 -17.38 10.28 14.98
C GLY A 71 -17.87 9.26 16.02
N GLY A 72 -18.03 8.01 15.59
CA GLY A 72 -18.41 6.90 16.47
C GLY A 72 -17.22 6.17 17.08
N ASN A 73 -17.52 5.17 17.92
CA ASN A 73 -16.52 4.28 18.49
C ASN A 73 -15.73 3.53 17.41
N ALA A 74 -14.46 3.28 17.68
CA ALA A 74 -13.58 2.53 16.80
C ALA A 74 -13.75 1.02 17.01
N GLU A 75 -13.70 0.26 15.92
CA GLU A 75 -13.76 -1.21 15.89
C GLU A 75 -12.61 -1.75 15.03
N LYS A 76 -11.90 -2.76 15.52
CA LYS A 76 -10.90 -3.49 14.76
C LYS A 76 -11.60 -4.47 13.83
N VAL A 77 -11.27 -4.43 12.54
CA VAL A 77 -11.96 -5.23 11.50
C VAL A 77 -11.05 -6.20 10.77
N ALA A 78 -9.73 -6.02 10.85
CA ALA A 78 -8.78 -7.01 10.36
C ALA A 78 -7.42 -6.88 11.04
N ASP A 79 -6.71 -8.00 11.15
CA ASP A 79 -5.29 -8.03 11.44
C ASP A 79 -4.49 -7.68 10.18
N ALA A 80 -3.51 -6.78 10.32
CA ALA A 80 -2.61 -6.44 9.22
C ALA A 80 -1.14 -6.48 9.64
N GLY A 81 -0.83 -6.23 10.92
CA GLY A 81 0.55 -6.30 11.44
C GLY A 81 1.52 -5.33 10.76
N VAL A 82 1.03 -4.18 10.27
CA VAL A 82 1.86 -3.22 9.52
C VAL A 82 2.57 -2.27 10.46
N THR A 83 3.90 -2.27 10.40
CA THR A 83 4.74 -1.24 11.02
C THR A 83 4.84 -0.02 10.11
N ARG A 84 4.63 1.17 10.67
CA ARG A 84 4.66 2.41 9.89
C ARG A 84 6.08 2.89 9.68
N GLU A 85 6.38 3.28 8.45
CA GLU A 85 7.61 3.97 8.08
C GLU A 85 7.39 5.49 8.01
N SER A 86 8.41 6.24 8.38
CA SER A 86 8.38 7.70 8.30
C SER A 86 8.35 8.15 6.83
N GLY A 87 7.68 9.27 6.56
CA GLY A 87 7.54 9.80 5.20
C GLY A 87 6.41 9.20 4.35
N TYR A 88 5.62 8.27 4.90
CA TYR A 88 4.50 7.64 4.20
C TYR A 88 3.13 7.93 4.85
N LEU A 89 2.13 8.18 4.02
CA LEU A 89 0.73 8.12 4.40
C LEU A 89 0.24 6.68 4.25
N TYR A 90 -0.52 6.17 5.23
CA TYR A 90 -1.13 4.84 5.19
C TYR A 90 -2.64 4.96 5.17
N PHE A 91 -3.29 4.14 4.35
CA PHE A 91 -4.75 4.14 4.17
C PHE A 91 -5.26 2.77 3.74
N ILE A 92 -6.59 2.59 3.81
CA ILE A 92 -7.26 1.40 3.29
C ILE A 92 -7.77 1.70 1.88
N ASP A 93 -7.22 1.01 0.89
CA ASP A 93 -7.51 1.22 -0.52
C ASP A 93 -8.95 0.83 -0.92
N LYS A 94 -9.25 0.90 -2.21
CA LYS A 94 -10.57 0.53 -2.75
C LYS A 94 -10.88 -0.97 -2.68
N ASN A 95 -9.84 -1.81 -2.62
CA ASN A 95 -9.94 -3.26 -2.54
C ASN A 95 -9.96 -3.75 -1.08
N GLY A 96 -9.88 -2.84 -0.11
CA GLY A 96 -9.91 -3.19 1.30
C GLY A 96 -8.56 -3.60 1.87
N ASN A 97 -7.45 -3.23 1.20
CA ASN A 97 -6.09 -3.56 1.62
C ASN A 97 -5.39 -2.37 2.26
N VAL A 98 -4.37 -2.63 3.07
CA VAL A 98 -3.50 -1.56 3.60
C VAL A 98 -2.52 -1.15 2.51
N ALA A 99 -2.58 0.12 2.13
CA ALA A 99 -1.68 0.72 1.17
C ALA A 99 -0.97 1.94 1.76
N ARG A 100 0.15 2.32 1.15
CA ARG A 100 0.90 3.53 1.50
C ARG A 100 1.31 4.33 0.28
N SER A 101 1.52 5.63 0.47
CA SER A 101 2.11 6.51 -0.54
C SER A 101 3.05 7.52 0.11
N PRO A 102 4.09 8.02 -0.59
CA PRO A 102 4.91 9.10 -0.08
C PRO A 102 4.04 10.29 0.33
N MET A 103 4.26 10.87 1.50
CA MET A 103 3.53 12.05 1.94
C MET A 103 3.83 13.23 1.01
N ALA A 104 2.79 13.89 0.51
CA ALA A 104 2.95 15.19 -0.12
C ALA A 104 3.45 16.18 0.94
N ARG A 105 4.74 16.54 0.88
CA ARG A 105 5.26 17.65 1.68
C ARG A 105 4.64 18.93 1.10
N GLY A 106 3.99 19.72 1.95
CA GLY A 106 3.20 20.88 1.55
C GLY A 106 3.89 21.74 0.50
N ARG A 107 3.13 22.15 -0.52
CA ARG A 107 3.56 23.14 -1.51
C ARG A 107 3.83 24.45 -0.76
N LYS A 108 5.06 24.97 -0.84
CA LYS A 108 5.36 26.35 -0.43
C LYS A 108 4.63 27.33 -1.33
#